data_AF-A0A3P1WQY2-F1
#
_entry.id   AF-A0A3P1WQY2-F1
#
_cell.length_a   1.000
_cell.length_b   1.000
_cell.length_c   1.000
_cell.angle_alpha   90.00
_cell.angle_beta   90.00
_cell.angle_gamma   90.00
#
_symmetry.space_group_name_H-M   'P 1'
#
loop_
_entity.id
_entity.type
_entity.pdbx_description
1 polymer ?
#
loop_
_entity_poly.entity_id
_entity_poly.type
_entity_poly.pdbx_seq_one_letter_code
_entity_poly.pdbx_strand_id
1 'polypeptide(L)' 'MTDSPIHEAIERVTFADAALGAAGHEITDPVLRALLDRVAREELTVAEAIAKMRRHVQG' A
#
# COMPACT_ATOMS: atom_id res chain seq x y z
N MET A 1 3.67 -11.16 -22.65
CA MET A 1 2.44 -10.73 -21.96
C MET A 1 2.73 -10.84 -20.48
N THR A 2 2.77 -9.71 -19.80
CA THR A 2 3.52 -9.44 -18.56
C THR A 2 2.66 -9.60 -17.30
N ASP A 3 1.96 -10.72 -17.14
CA ASP A 3 1.19 -11.01 -15.92
C ASP A 3 2.08 -11.70 -14.87
N SER A 4 3.13 -11.02 -14.42
CA SER A 4 3.89 -11.46 -13.25
C SER A 4 3.26 -10.87 -11.99
N PRO A 5 3.10 -11.64 -10.89
CA PRO A 5 2.53 -11.13 -9.64
C PRO A 5 3.22 -9.86 -9.10
N ILE A 6 4.52 -9.71 -9.38
CA ILE A 6 5.29 -8.51 -9.02
C ILE A 6 4.82 -7.28 -9.82
N HIS A 7 4.50 -7.47 -11.11
CA HIS A 7 4.06 -6.39 -11.97
C HIS A 7 2.70 -5.85 -11.52
N GLU A 8 1.75 -6.75 -11.23
CA GLU A 8 0.43 -6.36 -10.71
C GLU A 8 0.51 -5.65 -9.35
N ALA A 9 1.40 -6.12 -8.46
CA ALA A 9 1.63 -5.46 -7.17
C ALA A 9 2.13 -4.01 -7.36
N ILE A 10 3.09 -3.80 -8.26
CA ILE A 10 3.60 -2.46 -8.59
C ILE A 10 2.50 -1.58 -9.17
N GLU A 11 1.66 -2.10 -10.06
CA GLU A 11 0.57 -1.34 -10.65
C GLU A 11 -0.46 -0.90 -9.61
N ARG A 12 -0.86 -1.79 -8.70
CA ARG A 12 -1.80 -1.46 -7.61
C ARG A 12 -1.26 -0.34 -6.71
N VAL A 13 0.02 -0.40 -6.35
CA VAL A 13 0.67 0.64 -5.53
C VAL A 13 0.78 1.95 -6.30
N THR A 14 1.21 1.89 -7.56
CA THR A 14 1.34 3.08 -8.42
C THR A 14 -0.01 3.79 -8.61
N PHE A 15 -1.08 3.02 -8.80
CA PHE A 15 -2.44 3.55 -8.88
C PHE A 15 -2.85 4.25 -7.57
N ALA A 16 -2.59 3.64 -6.42
CA ALA A 16 -2.89 4.23 -5.12
C ALA A 16 -2.12 5.54 -4.88
N ASP A 17 -0.83 5.57 -5.24
CA ASP A 17 0.00 6.78 -5.15
C ASP A 17 -0.50 7.90 -6.06
N ALA A 18 -0.88 7.58 -7.29
CA ALA A 18 -1.43 8.56 -8.23
C ALA A 18 -2.76 9.13 -7.72
N ALA A 19 -3.64 8.30 -7.15
CA ALA A 19 -4.91 8.73 -6.59
C ALA A 19 -4.72 9.66 -5.37
N LEU A 20 -3.76 9.36 -4.50
CA LEU A 20 -3.37 10.24 -3.40
C LEU A 20 -2.77 11.55 -3.90
N GLY A 21 -1.85 11.47 -4.86
CA GLY A 21 -1.20 12.65 -5.46
C GLY A 21 -2.20 13.58 -6.14
N ALA A 22 -3.22 13.03 -6.82
CA ALA A 22 -4.31 13.82 -7.41
C ALA A 22 -5.12 14.59 -6.36
N ALA A 23 -5.15 14.12 -5.10
CA ALA A 23 -5.76 14.81 -3.96
C ALA A 23 -4.76 15.70 -3.18
N GLY A 24 -3.50 15.80 -3.61
CA GLY A 24 -2.45 16.53 -2.90
C GLY A 24 -1.94 15.81 -1.65
N HIS A 25 -2.04 14.49 -1.60
CA HIS A 25 -1.61 13.65 -0.49
C HIS A 25 -0.47 12.71 -0.89
N GLU A 26 0.33 12.31 0.09
CA GLU A 26 1.44 11.37 -0.07
C GLU A 26 1.55 10.51 1.21
N ILE A 27 1.90 9.22 1.05
CA ILE A 27 2.27 8.37 2.19
C ILE A 27 3.78 8.52 2.43
N THR A 28 4.15 9.31 3.43
CA THR A 28 5.56 9.55 3.79
C THR A 28 6.05 8.64 4.93
N ASP A 29 5.15 8.02 5.68
CA ASP A 29 5.51 7.12 6.77
C ASP A 29 6.02 5.78 6.22
N PRO A 30 7.26 5.38 6.52
CA PRO A 30 7.86 4.16 5.98
C PRO A 30 7.17 2.87 6.46
N VAL A 31 6.55 2.88 7.65
CA VAL A 31 5.81 1.72 8.16
C VAL A 31 4.51 1.55 7.39
N LEU A 32 3.80 2.64 7.12
CA LEU A 32 2.59 2.61 6.30
C LEU A 32 2.91 2.15 4.88
N ARG A 33 4.04 2.62 4.34
CA ARG A 33 4.51 2.20 3.01
C ARG A 33 4.78 0.70 2.94
N ALA A 34 5.52 0.16 3.91
CA ALA A 34 5.81 -1.27 3.96
C ALA A 34 4.55 -2.14 4.12
N LEU A 35 3.54 -1.65 4.85
CA LEU A 35 2.26 -2.35 4.97
C LEU A 35 1.46 -2.35 3.67
N LEU A 36 1.47 -1.23 2.92
CA LEU A 36 0.85 -1.14 1.60
C LEU A 36 1.50 -2.11 0.60
N ASP A 37 2.83 -2.15 0.56
CA ASP A 37 3.57 -3.06 -0.33
C ASP A 37 3.24 -4.53 -0.06
N ARG A 38 3.08 -4.92 1.21
CA ARG A 38 2.69 -6.28 1.60
C ARG A 38 1.26 -6.64 1.19
N VAL A 39 0.34 -5.68 1.24
CA VAL A 39 -1.02 -5.88 0.72
C VAL A 39 -0.99 -6.07 -0.80
N ALA A 40 -0.21 -5.26 -1.51
CA ALA A 40 -0.11 -5.35 -2.97
C ALA A 40 0.48 -6.69 -3.45
N ARG A 41 1.37 -7.28 -2.64
CA ARG A 41 1.96 -8.63 -2.83
C ARG A 41 1.11 -9.78 -2.29
N GLU A 42 -0.09 -9.49 -1.77
CA GLU A 42 -0.99 -10.47 -1.18
C GLU A 42 -0.40 -11.22 0.05
N GLU A 43 0.64 -10.67 0.67
CA GLU A 43 1.30 -11.20 1.88
C GLU A 43 0.57 -10.80 3.17
N LEU A 44 -0.39 -9.89 3.07
CA LEU A 44 -1.17 -9.36 4.17
C LEU A 44 -2.57 -8.98 3.67
N THR A 45 -3.60 -9.32 4.44
CA THR A 45 -4.94 -8.85 4.08
C THR A 45 -5.08 -7.35 4.37
N VAL A 46 -5.98 -6.69 3.62
CA VAL A 46 -6.29 -5.26 3.83
C VAL A 46 -6.74 -5.00 5.27
N ALA A 47 -7.55 -5.88 5.85
CA ALA A 47 -8.05 -5.74 7.22
C ALA A 47 -6.91 -5.77 8.26
N GLU A 48 -5.96 -6.70 8.12
CA GLU A 48 -4.79 -6.77 9.01
C GLU A 48 -3.86 -5.57 8.83
N ALA A 49 -3.68 -5.09 7.60
CA ALA A 49 -2.89 -3.89 7.31
C ALA A 49 -3.51 -2.67 7.98
N ILE A 50 -4.82 -2.45 7.85
CA ILE A 50 -5.53 -1.35 8.50
C ILE A 50 -5.39 -1.43 10.02
N ALA A 51 -5.53 -2.61 10.62
CA ALA A 51 -5.35 -2.78 12.06
C ALA A 51 -3.92 -2.44 12.52
N LYS A 52 -2.90 -2.81 11.73
CA LYS A 52 -1.49 -2.46 12.01
C LYS A 52 -1.23 -0.96 11.82
N MET A 53 -1.72 -0.36 10.73
CA MET A 53 -1.60 1.08 10.46
C MET A 53 -2.24 1.92 11.56
N ARG A 54 -3.45 1.54 11.99
CA ARG A 54 -4.14 2.23 13.09
C ARG A 54 -3.33 2.18 14.38
N ARG A 55 -2.86 1.00 14.80
CA ARG A 55 -2.00 0.89 15.99
C ARG A 55 -0.72 1.73 15.89
N HIS A 56 -0.11 1.79 14.70
CA HIS A 56 1.10 2.58 14.47
C HIS A 56 0.84 4.09 14.58
N VAL A 57 -0.23 4.59 13.96
CA VAL A 57 -0.56 6.03 13.96
C VAL A 57 -1.18 6.48 15.28
N GLN A 58 -1.96 5.62 15.94
CA GLN A 58 -2.79 6.01 17.07
C GLN A 58 -2.14 5.78 18.44
N GLY A 59 -1.11 4.93 18.54
CA GLY A 59 -0.36 4.69 19.79
C GLY A 59 -1.24 4.36 20.97
#